data_AF-A0A8T5RWF5-F1
#
_entry.id   AF-A0A8T5RWF5-F1
#
_cell.length_a   1.000
_cell.length_b   1.000
_cell.length_c   1.000
_cell.angle_alpha   90.00
_cell.angle_beta   90.00
_cell.angle_gamma   90.00
#
_symmetry.space_group_name_H-M   'P 1'
#
loop_
_entity.id
_entity.type
_entity.pdbx_description
1 polymer ?
#
loop_
_entity_poly.entity_id
_entity_poly.type
_entity_poly.pdbx_seq_one_letter_code
_entity_poly.pdbx_strand_id
1 'polypeptide(L)' 'MDEVFYEFKEIKNETDLSINIKIEIILHFLAKAGDTLILYETRQTIPKPVNSDNDSIVINTLQKMFDQIDVSLKLIKGK' A
#
# COMPACT_ATOMS: atom_id res chain seq x y z
N MET A 1 3.71 6.33 17.99
CA MET A 1 3.47 4.92 17.62
C MET A 1 3.09 5.05 16.17
N ASP A 2 4.11 4.92 15.32
CA ASP A 2 4.04 5.45 13.96
C ASP A 2 3.68 4.26 13.08
N GLU A 3 2.41 3.88 13.14
CA GLU A 3 1.89 2.72 12.43
C GLU A 3 1.37 3.17 11.06
N VAL A 4 1.84 2.49 10.01
CA VAL A 4 1.37 2.70 8.64
C VAL A 4 0.40 1.58 8.30
N PHE A 5 -0.85 1.93 8.10
CA PHE A 5 -1.88 1.00 7.64
C PHE A 5 -1.99 1.06 6.11
N TYR A 6 -2.33 -0.06 5.48
CA TYR A 6 -2.57 -0.09 4.04
C TYR A 6 -3.92 -0.75 3.69
N GLU A 7 -4.53 -0.25 2.62
CA GLU A 7 -5.72 -0.82 1.96
C GLU A 7 -5.40 -1.08 0.48
N PHE A 8 -5.88 -2.22 -0.03
CA PHE A 8 -5.81 -2.53 -1.46
C PHE A 8 -7.12 -2.17 -2.15
N LYS A 9 -7.00 -1.43 -3.24
CA LYS A 9 -8.09 -1.20 -4.18
C LYS A 9 -7.67 -1.71 -5.55
N GLU A 10 -8.22 -2.85 -5.95
CA GLU A 10 -8.01 -3.38 -7.30
C GLU A 10 -8.70 -2.47 -8.32
N ILE A 11 -7.93 -1.96 -9.28
CA ILE A 11 -8.48 -1.25 -10.43
C ILE A 11 -8.56 -2.25 -11.58
N LYS A 12 -9.72 -2.90 -11.72
CA LYS A 12 -10.01 -3.74 -12.90
C LYS A 12 -10.48 -2.83 -14.03
N ASN A 13 -9.66 -2.67 -15.06
CA ASN A 13 -10.13 -2.15 -16.34
C ASN A 13 -10.67 -3.34 -17.15
N GLU A 14 -11.98 -3.39 -17.37
CA GLU A 14 -12.64 -4.47 -18.12
C GLU A 14 -12.15 -4.60 -19.58
N THR A 15 -11.46 -3.58 -20.10
CA THR A 15 -10.91 -3.54 -21.47
C THR A 15 -9.39 -3.76 -21.55
N ASP A 16 -8.70 -4.04 -20.45
CA ASP A 16 -7.24 -4.18 -20.43
C ASP A 16 -6.81 -5.65 -20.62
N LEU A 17 -6.36 -5.99 -21.83
CA LEU A 17 -5.80 -7.32 -22.19
C LEU A 17 -4.33 -7.47 -21.74
N SER A 18 -3.80 -6.51 -20.98
CA SER A 18 -2.45 -6.54 -20.42
C SER A 18 -2.26 -7.73 -19.48
N ILE A 19 -1.07 -8.34 -19.53
CA ILE A 19 -0.62 -9.38 -18.58
C ILE A 19 -0.42 -8.84 -17.15
N ASN A 20 -0.52 -7.53 -16.95
CA ASN A 20 -0.40 -6.85 -15.67
C ASN A 20 -1.68 -6.05 -15.36
N ILE A 21 -2.23 -6.26 -14.17
CA ILE A 21 -3.25 -5.39 -13.56
C ILE A 21 -2.60 -4.25 -12.78
N LYS A 22 -3.29 -3.12 -12.65
CA LYS A 22 -2.88 -2.02 -11.77
C LYS A 22 -3.58 -2.15 -10.43
N ILE A 23 -2.81 -2.15 -9.36
CA ILE A 23 -3.34 -2.10 -8.00
C ILE A 23 -3.08 -0.71 -7.44
N GLU A 24 -4.14 -0.11 -6.92
CA GLU A 24 -4.02 1.08 -6.08
C GLU A 24 -3.86 0.65 -4.64
N ILE A 25 -2.89 1.26 -3.97
CA ILE A 25 -2.59 1.04 -2.57
C ILE A 25 -2.75 2.37 -1.88
N ILE A 26 -3.59 2.39 -0.86
CA ILE A 26 -3.79 3.55 -0.01
C ILE A 26 -2.99 3.30 1.25
N LEU A 27 -2.05 4.21 1.55
CA LEU A 27 -1.26 4.19 2.78
C LEU A 27 -1.82 5.25 3.72
N HIS A 28 -2.21 4.82 4.91
CA HIS A 28 -2.78 5.63 5.97
C HIS A 28 -1.74 5.83 7.07
N PHE A 29 -1.44 7.09 7.37
CA PHE A 29 -0.52 7.48 8.45
C PHE A 29 -1.32 8.22 9.51
N LEU A 30 -1.45 7.60 10.68
CA LEU A 30 -2.16 8.18 11.80
C LEU A 30 -1.18 8.84 12.76
N ALA A 31 -1.32 10.15 12.96
CA ALA A 31 -0.48 10.92 13.85
C ALA A 31 -1.32 11.67 14.89
N LYS A 32 -0.83 11.73 16.14
CA LYS A 32 -1.43 12.55 17.19
C LYS A 32 -0.63 13.84 17.35
N ALA A 33 -1.28 14.98 17.13
CA ALA A 33 -0.71 16.31 17.31
C ALA A 33 -1.49 17.07 18.39
N GLY A 34 -0.94 17.11 19.61
CA GLY A 34 -1.65 17.61 20.79
C GLY A 34 -2.90 16.76 21.06
N ASP A 35 -4.06 17.41 21.14
CA ASP A 35 -5.36 16.75 21.33
C ASP A 35 -6.03 16.35 20.00
N THR A 36 -5.37 16.58 18.87
CA THR A 36 -5.91 16.26 17.53
C THR A 36 -5.31 14.96 17.00
N LEU A 37 -6.18 14.11 16.45
CA LEU A 37 -5.79 12.95 15.67
C LEU A 37 -5.86 13.33 14.17
N ILE A 38 -4.76 13.16 13.46
CA ILE A 38 -4.63 13.50 12.04
C ILE A 38 -4.37 12.22 11.25
N LEU A 39 -5.17 12.00 10.21
CA LEU A 39 -5.00 10.94 9.23
C LEU A 39 -4.44 11.53 7.94
N TYR A 40 -3.23 11.14 7.56
CA TYR A 40 -2.66 11.44 6.26
C TYR A 40 -2.80 10.24 5.35
N GLU A 41 -3.20 10.47 4.10
CA GLU A 41 -3.36 9.42 3.10
C GLU A 41 -2.49 9.71 1.89
N THR A 42 -1.83 8.68 1.38
CA THR A 42 -1.16 8.73 0.06
C THR A 42 -1.57 7.51 -0.75
N ARG A 43 -1.65 7.69 -2.07
CA ARG A 43 -2.07 6.65 -3.01
C ARG A 43 -0.92 6.33 -3.94
N GLN A 44 -0.66 5.04 -4.11
CA GLN A 44 0.38 4.54 -5.02
C GLN A 44 -0.24 3.52 -5.96
N THR A 45 0.08 3.62 -7.24
CA THR A 45 -0.34 2.63 -8.23
C THR A 45 0.84 1.76 -8.60
N ILE A 46 0.73 0.46 -8.36
CA ILE A 46 1.79 -0.52 -8.64
C ILE A 46 1.26 -1.55 -9.64
N PRO A 47 2.02 -1.87 -10.71
CA PRO A 47 1.66 -2.96 -11.61
C PRO A 47 1.89 -4.32 -10.93
N LYS A 48 0.91 -5.22 -11.02
CA LYS A 48 0.98 -6.61 -10.55
C LYS A 48 0.63 -7.56 -11.71
N PRO A 49 1.33 -8.70 -11.88
CA PRO A 49 0.94 -9.70 -12.87
C PRO A 49 -0.48 -10.24 -12.62
N VAL A 50 -1.29 -10.36 -13.68
CA VAL A 50 -2.70 -10.84 -13.62
C VAL A 50 -2.81 -12.22 -12.95
N ASN A 51 -1.82 -13.08 -13.15
CA ASN A 51 -1.82 -14.46 -12.64
C ASN A 51 -1.18 -14.59 -11.25
N SER A 52 -0.89 -13.49 -10.57
CA SER A 52 -0.47 -13.54 -9.18
C SER A 52 -1.66 -13.21 -8.29
N ASP A 53 -2.30 -14.21 -7.71
CA ASP A 53 -3.27 -14.00 -6.62
C ASP A 53 -2.60 -13.51 -5.33
N ASN A 54 -1.27 -13.38 -5.34
CA ASN A 54 -0.51 -13.20 -4.13
C ASN A 54 -0.21 -11.72 -3.89
N ASP A 55 -1.09 -11.06 -3.13
CA ASP A 55 -0.90 -9.70 -2.62
C ASP A 55 0.42 -9.54 -1.86
N SER A 56 1.02 -10.64 -1.38
CA SER A 56 2.35 -10.61 -0.77
C SER A 56 3.44 -10.05 -1.68
N ILE A 57 3.35 -10.18 -3.02
CA ILE A 57 4.34 -9.60 -3.93
C ILE A 57 4.33 -8.07 -3.82
N VAL A 58 3.13 -7.50 -3.74
CA VAL A 58 2.92 -6.06 -3.62
C VAL A 58 3.36 -5.58 -2.24
N ILE A 59 2.97 -6.29 -1.17
CA ILE A 59 3.38 -5.99 0.21
C ILE A 59 4.91 -6.03 0.35
N ASN A 60 5.56 -7.08 -0.18
CA ASN A 60 7.01 -7.23 -0.17
C ASN A 60 7.72 -6.12 -0.95
N THR A 61 7.11 -5.65 -2.04
CA THR A 61 7.65 -4.55 -2.83
C THR A 61 7.59 -3.24 -2.05
N LEU A 62 6.47 -2.94 -1.40
CA LEU A 62 6.34 -1.77 -0.55
C LEU A 62 7.26 -1.82 0.67
N GLN A 63 7.34 -2.96 1.35
CA GLN A 63 8.22 -3.11 2.51
C GLN A 63 9.69 -2.89 2.10
N LYS A 64 10.12 -3.39 0.95
CA LYS A 64 11.47 -3.11 0.41
C LYS A 64 11.71 -1.62 0.16
N MET A 65 10.70 -0.87 -0.31
CA MET A 65 10.83 0.58 -0.49
C MET A 65 10.98 1.28 0.87
N PHE A 66 10.22 0.85 1.88
CA PHE A 66 10.35 1.39 3.24
C PHE A 66 11.72 1.08 3.83
N ASP A 67 12.19 -0.16 3.71
CA ASP A 67 13.50 -0.59 4.21
C ASP A 67 14.67 0.21 3.59
N GLN A 68 14.51 0.74 2.37
CA GLN A 68 15.49 1.63 1.72
C GLN A 68 15.55 3.04 2.32
N ILE A 69 14.45 3.49 2.93
CA ILE A 69 14.31 4.84 3.49
C ILE A 69 14.53 4.79 5.01
N ASP A 70 13.82 3.90 5.69
CA ASP A 70 13.85 3.69 7.13
C ASP A 70 13.36 2.27 7.50
N VAL A 71 14.27 1.45 8.02
CA VAL A 71 14.02 0.06 8.43
C VAL A 71 13.11 -0.10 9.65
N SER A 72 12.83 0.99 10.37
CA SER A 72 11.91 0.98 11.51
C SER A 72 10.44 1.01 11.08
N LEU A 73 10.15 1.42 9.84
CA LEU A 73 8.81 1.45 9.28
C LEU A 73 8.33 0.04 8.92
N LYS A 74 7.21 -0.37 9.51
CA LYS A 74 6.58 -1.66 9.21
C LYS A 74 5.19 -1.44 8.62
N LEU A 75 4.91 -2.13 7.52
CA LEU A 75 3.56 -2.20 6.96
C LEU A 75 2.69 -3.12 7.82
N ILE A 76 1.64 -2.57 8.39
CA ILE A 76 0.64 -3.34 9.15
C ILE A 76 -0.63 -3.36 8.30
N LYS A 77 -1.21 -4.55 8.10
CA LYS A 77 -2.49 -4.67 7.40
C LYS A 77 -3.57 -4.01 8.26
N GLY A 78 -4.26 -3.01 7.72
CA GLY A 78 -5.45 -2.44 8.35
C GLY A 78 -6.54 -3.51 8.46
N LYS A 79 -7.33 -3.48 9.53
CA LYS A 79 -8.52 -4.35 9.69
C LYS A 79 -9.65 -3.88 8.79
#